data_AF-A0A2V0P477-F1
#
_entry.id   AF-A0A2V0P477-F1
#
_cell.length_a   1.000
_cell.length_b   1.000
_cell.length_c   1.000
_cell.angle_alpha   90.00
_cell.angle_beta   90.00
_cell.angle_gamma   90.00
#
_symmetry.space_group_name_H-M   'P 1'
#
loop_
_entity.id
_entity.type
_entity.pdbx_description
1 polymer ?
#
loop_
_entity_poly.entity_id
_entity_poly.type
_entity_poly.pdbx_seq_one_letter_code
_entity_poly.pdbx_strand_id
1 'polypeptide(L)'
;MDGLWGGTAVRVCAILTLALALLALVLRGWPSAALPGLRRALVLQSGGAAQPPGGGCGRTLSLTPPDQREDIADILESMGAKTGAELGVQRGIFAEQVLARWRGCTQYHLVDVWAHQQINYQVGSNVDDKTHNEYLEETKARMAKFPAAVFHRMYTSDAAKLIPDGSLDFVYVDARHDYCGSRQDLELYWPKLRPGGLLAGHDFARAADGPKGGNWSLCADGTVNPGAVRGAVEDFVRGKGLDVVATLRDRWPSYMIMKPLC
;
A
#
# COMPACT_ATOMS: atom_id res chain seq x y z
N MET A 1 -34.22 -59.32 -47.33
CA MET A 1 -34.73 -59.47 -45.96
C MET A 1 -33.88 -58.58 -45.07
N ASP A 2 -34.35 -57.34 -44.96
CA ASP A 2 -34.42 -56.47 -43.78
C ASP A 2 -33.20 -56.14 -42.92
N GLY A 3 -32.93 -54.82 -42.88
CA GLY A 3 -32.41 -54.06 -41.73
C GLY A 3 -30.90 -53.88 -41.69
N LEU A 4 -30.32 -52.73 -41.33
CA LEU A 4 -30.83 -51.45 -40.81
C LEU A 4 -29.61 -50.50 -40.68
N TRP A 5 -29.82 -49.18 -40.76
CA TRP A 5 -28.88 -48.05 -40.50
C TRP A 5 -27.82 -47.74 -41.59
N GLY A 6 -27.70 -46.57 -42.22
CA GLY A 6 -28.23 -45.23 -41.97
C GLY A 6 -27.18 -44.30 -41.35
N GLY A 7 -26.49 -43.47 -42.16
CA GLY A 7 -25.93 -42.18 -41.72
C GLY A 7 -24.43 -41.88 -41.95
N THR A 8 -24.15 -41.20 -43.07
CA THR A 8 -23.20 -40.06 -43.22
C THR A 8 -21.75 -40.18 -42.71
N ALA A 9 -20.82 -40.50 -43.64
CA ALA A 9 -19.40 -40.17 -43.54
C ALA A 9 -19.03 -39.13 -44.62
N VAL A 10 -19.02 -37.85 -44.25
CA VAL A 10 -18.55 -36.75 -45.11
C VAL A 10 -17.78 -35.74 -44.23
N ARG A 11 -16.53 -35.44 -44.65
CA ARG A 11 -15.62 -34.36 -44.18
C ARG A 11 -14.65 -34.68 -43.03
N VAL A 12 -13.64 -35.49 -43.32
CA VAL A 12 -12.31 -35.38 -42.69
C VAL A 12 -11.34 -34.88 -43.76
N CYS A 13 -11.26 -33.56 -44.00
CA CYS A 13 -10.23 -33.00 -44.92
C CYS A 13 -10.04 -31.47 -44.79
N ALA A 14 -9.90 -30.91 -43.59
CA ALA A 14 -9.65 -29.46 -43.42
C ALA A 14 -8.73 -29.06 -42.25
N ILE A 15 -8.08 -30.00 -41.56
CA ILE A 15 -7.28 -29.68 -40.36
C ILE A 15 -5.75 -29.84 -40.58
N LEU A 16 -5.31 -30.38 -41.73
CA LEU A 16 -3.89 -30.67 -41.98
C LEU A 16 -3.14 -29.67 -42.87
N THR A 17 -3.77 -28.58 -43.33
CA THR A 17 -3.09 -27.57 -44.17
C THR A 17 -2.80 -26.24 -43.48
N LEU A 18 -3.26 -26.00 -42.24
CA LEU A 18 -2.92 -24.78 -41.49
C LEU A 18 -1.73 -24.92 -40.52
N ALA A 19 -1.27 -26.14 -40.24
CA ALA A 19 -0.17 -26.38 -39.30
C ALA A 19 1.25 -26.17 -39.89
N LEU A 20 1.38 -26.00 -41.22
CA LEU A 20 2.68 -25.82 -41.88
C LEU A 20 3.00 -24.37 -42.28
N ALA A 21 2.06 -23.43 -42.14
CA ALA A 21 2.31 -22.01 -42.41
C ALA A 21 2.81 -21.23 -41.17
N LEU A 22 2.63 -21.76 -39.97
CA LEU A 22 3.05 -21.12 -38.71
C LEU A 22 4.49 -21.47 -38.27
N LEU A 23 5.12 -22.48 -38.88
CA LEU A 23 6.50 -22.85 -38.58
C LEU A 23 7.55 -22.09 -39.43
N ALA A 24 7.11 -21.39 -40.49
CA ALA A 24 8.00 -20.63 -41.38
C ALA A 24 8.20 -19.14 -40.97
N LEU A 25 7.44 -18.64 -39.99
CA LEU A 25 7.56 -17.27 -39.47
C LEU A 25 8.42 -17.14 -38.20
N VAL A 26 8.92 -18.26 -37.66
CA VAL A 26 9.76 -18.27 -36.45
C VAL A 26 11.27 -18.13 -36.78
N LEU A 27 11.67 -18.18 -38.07
CA LEU A 27 13.09 -18.19 -38.48
C LEU A 27 13.56 -16.97 -39.27
N ARG A 28 12.86 -15.83 -39.22
CA ARG A 28 13.39 -14.56 -39.76
C ARG A 28 13.31 -13.47 -38.69
N GLY A 29 14.46 -13.20 -38.08
CA GLY A 29 14.63 -12.20 -37.03
C GLY A 29 14.04 -10.86 -37.44
N TRP A 30 13.07 -10.41 -36.65
CA TRP A 30 12.58 -9.03 -36.65
C TRP A 30 12.94 -8.38 -35.31
N PRO A 31 13.40 -7.12 -35.32
CA PRO A 31 13.80 -6.42 -34.10
C PRO A 31 12.56 -6.14 -33.24
N SER A 32 12.66 -6.41 -31.94
CA SER A 32 11.63 -6.13 -30.93
C SER A 32 11.35 -4.63 -30.85
N ALA A 33 10.38 -4.15 -31.63
CA ALA A 33 9.68 -2.91 -31.33
C ALA A 33 8.71 -3.19 -30.17
N ALA A 34 8.99 -2.59 -29.01
CA ALA A 34 8.10 -2.61 -27.85
C ALA A 34 6.74 -2.00 -28.22
N LEU A 35 5.70 -2.83 -28.24
CA LEU A 35 4.32 -2.37 -28.26
C LEU A 35 3.99 -1.75 -26.89
N PRO A 36 3.44 -0.53 -26.81
CA PRO A 36 2.95 0.03 -25.57
C PRO A 36 1.66 -0.72 -25.19
N GLY A 37 1.80 -1.73 -24.33
CA GLY A 37 0.66 -2.43 -23.75
C GLY A 37 -0.07 -1.50 -22.78
N LEU A 38 -1.32 -1.16 -23.11
CA LEU A 38 -2.29 -0.64 -22.15
C LEU A 38 -2.30 -1.58 -20.93
N ARG A 39 -1.74 -1.15 -19.81
CA ARG A 39 -1.98 -1.75 -18.50
C ARG A 39 -2.86 -0.79 -17.73
N ARG A 40 -4.13 -1.19 -17.54
CA ARG A 40 -5.10 -0.46 -16.73
C ARG A 40 -4.51 -0.27 -15.33
N ALA A 41 -4.43 0.98 -14.87
CA ALA A 41 -4.36 1.28 -13.45
C ALA A 41 -5.54 0.58 -12.76
N LEU A 42 -5.27 -0.17 -11.69
CA LEU A 42 -6.33 -0.79 -10.90
C LEU A 42 -6.89 0.30 -9.97
N VAL A 43 -7.80 1.12 -10.49
CA VAL A 43 -8.71 1.91 -9.66
C VAL A 43 -9.81 0.95 -9.22
N LEU A 44 -9.76 0.48 -7.97
CA LEU A 44 -10.88 -0.24 -7.37
C LEU A 44 -11.95 0.79 -7.01
N GLN A 45 -12.80 1.14 -7.98
CA GLN A 45 -14.06 1.82 -7.68
C GLN A 45 -14.96 0.82 -6.96
N SER A 46 -15.37 1.14 -5.74
CA SER A 46 -16.45 0.39 -5.11
C SER A 46 -17.73 0.60 -5.93
N GLY A 47 -18.35 -0.50 -6.37
CA GLY A 47 -19.60 -0.46 -7.13
C GLY A 47 -20.69 0.29 -6.36
N GLY A 48 -21.45 1.12 -7.07
CA GLY A 48 -22.39 2.09 -6.51
C GLY A 48 -23.35 1.51 -5.47
N ALA A 49 -23.13 1.89 -4.22
CA ALA A 49 -24.16 1.87 -3.19
C ALA A 49 -24.89 3.22 -3.20
N ALA A 50 -26.22 3.18 -3.18
CA ALA A 50 -27.05 4.37 -3.09
C ALA A 50 -26.68 5.17 -1.83
N GLN A 51 -26.36 6.46 -2.01
CA GLN A 51 -26.04 7.36 -0.90
C GLN A 51 -27.27 7.51 0.03
N PRO A 52 -27.11 7.40 1.36
CA PRO A 52 -28.14 7.82 2.28
C PRO A 52 -28.31 9.35 2.21
N PRO A 53 -29.52 9.88 2.44
CA PRO A 53 -29.75 11.32 2.41
C PRO A 53 -29.20 11.94 3.70
N GLY A 54 -27.99 12.50 3.63
CA GLY A 54 -27.37 13.25 4.72
C GLY A 54 -26.18 14.06 4.23
N GLY A 55 -26.30 15.40 4.28
CA GLY A 55 -25.24 16.40 4.16
C GLY A 55 -24.05 16.06 3.25
N GLY A 56 -24.17 16.37 1.97
CA GLY A 56 -23.19 16.01 0.93
C GLY A 56 -21.76 16.48 1.21
N CYS A 57 -20.95 15.58 1.76
CA CYS A 57 -19.50 15.66 1.71
C CYS A 57 -18.99 15.11 0.37
N GLY A 58 -19.24 15.84 -0.72
CA GLY A 58 -19.16 15.29 -2.08
C GLY A 58 -17.87 15.52 -2.86
N ARG A 59 -16.84 16.18 -2.31
CA ARG A 59 -15.58 16.43 -3.03
C ARG A 59 -14.44 15.60 -2.47
N THR A 60 -14.28 14.41 -3.04
CA THR A 60 -13.03 13.62 -2.93
C THR A 60 -12.03 14.18 -3.92
N LEU A 61 -10.82 14.52 -3.46
CA LEU A 61 -9.72 14.88 -4.35
C LEU A 61 -9.25 13.61 -5.07
N SER A 62 -9.18 13.66 -6.40
CA SER A 62 -8.71 12.53 -7.20
C SER A 62 -7.19 12.37 -7.07
N LEU A 63 -6.73 11.22 -6.62
CA LEU A 63 -5.31 10.86 -6.63
C LEU A 63 -4.94 10.15 -7.92
N THR A 64 -3.82 10.56 -8.51
CA THR A 64 -3.16 9.76 -9.54
C THR A 64 -2.19 8.82 -8.83
N PRO A 65 -2.18 7.51 -9.13
CA PRO A 65 -1.22 6.59 -8.54
C PRO A 65 0.22 6.98 -8.90
N PRO A 66 1.13 7.19 -7.93
CA PRO A 66 2.54 7.39 -8.20
C PRO A 66 3.23 6.11 -8.67
N ASP A 67 4.41 6.24 -9.29
CA ASP A 67 5.19 5.06 -9.70
C ASP A 67 5.85 4.39 -8.49
N GLN A 68 6.48 5.19 -7.61
CA GLN A 68 7.19 4.73 -6.42
C GLN A 68 6.68 5.41 -5.14
N ARG A 69 6.85 4.77 -3.98
CA ARG A 69 6.46 5.37 -2.68
C ARG A 69 7.15 6.70 -2.37
N GLU A 70 8.39 6.90 -2.80
CA GLU A 70 9.12 8.14 -2.55
C GLU A 70 8.51 9.33 -3.30
N ASP A 71 7.70 9.10 -4.33
CA ASP A 71 7.01 10.16 -5.06
C ASP A 71 5.85 10.78 -4.27
N ILE A 72 5.45 10.15 -3.16
CA ILE A 72 4.50 10.74 -2.20
C ILE A 72 4.99 12.10 -1.71
N ALA A 73 6.31 12.29 -1.56
CA ALA A 73 6.86 13.56 -1.11
C ALA A 73 6.53 14.73 -2.05
N ASP A 74 6.52 14.49 -3.37
CA ASP A 74 6.16 15.51 -4.36
C ASP A 74 4.66 15.81 -4.32
N ILE A 75 3.83 14.79 -4.04
CA ILE A 75 2.39 14.98 -3.82
C ILE A 75 2.18 15.88 -2.59
N LEU A 76 2.88 15.61 -1.48
CA LEU A 76 2.81 16.41 -0.26
C LEU A 76 3.24 17.87 -0.49
N GLU A 77 4.31 18.09 -1.25
CA GLU A 77 4.72 19.44 -1.67
C GLU A 77 3.62 20.15 -2.47
N SER A 78 3.06 19.46 -3.48
CA SER A 78 2.02 20.05 -4.33
C SER A 78 0.73 20.38 -3.58
N MET A 79 0.44 19.62 -2.51
CA MET A 79 -0.68 19.85 -1.61
C MET A 79 -0.44 21.01 -0.63
N GLY A 80 0.80 21.51 -0.54
CA GLY A 80 1.22 22.46 0.49
C GLY A 80 1.18 21.88 1.90
N ALA A 81 1.27 20.55 2.03
CA ALA A 81 1.28 19.85 3.32
C ALA A 81 2.49 20.30 4.17
N LYS A 82 2.30 20.33 5.49
CA LYS A 82 3.29 20.83 6.48
C LYS A 82 3.58 19.83 7.59
N THR A 83 2.59 19.05 8.02
CA THR A 83 2.70 18.16 9.18
C THR A 83 2.38 16.72 8.81
N GLY A 84 3.13 15.76 9.35
CA GLY A 84 2.86 14.36 9.07
C GLY A 84 3.36 13.39 10.13
N ALA A 85 3.01 12.12 9.99
CA ALA A 85 3.50 11.04 10.82
C ALA A 85 3.89 9.81 10.01
N GLU A 86 5.00 9.18 10.36
CA GLU A 86 5.45 7.87 9.88
C GLU A 86 5.34 6.86 11.02
N LEU A 87 4.62 5.77 10.79
CA LEU A 87 4.41 4.71 11.76
C LEU A 87 5.22 3.50 11.31
N GLY A 88 6.24 3.11 12.09
CA GLY A 88 7.23 2.11 11.66
C GLY A 88 8.33 2.75 10.82
N VAL A 89 9.28 3.40 11.48
CA VAL A 89 10.36 4.17 10.84
C VAL A 89 11.60 3.32 10.61
N GLN A 90 11.81 2.30 11.45
CA GLN A 90 12.94 1.39 11.44
C GLN A 90 14.28 2.14 11.41
N ARG A 91 14.91 2.23 10.23
CA ARG A 91 16.24 2.84 9.99
C ARG A 91 16.16 4.27 9.45
N GLY A 92 14.96 4.84 9.29
CA GLY A 92 14.77 6.21 8.80
C GLY A 92 15.08 6.42 7.32
N ILE A 93 15.20 5.35 6.53
CA ILE A 93 15.54 5.45 5.10
C ILE A 93 14.42 6.14 4.33
N PHE A 94 13.18 5.70 4.53
CA PHE A 94 12.03 6.31 3.86
C PHE A 94 11.80 7.74 4.34
N ALA A 95 11.80 7.97 5.66
CA ALA A 95 11.73 9.31 6.24
C ALA A 95 12.75 10.30 5.65
N GLU A 96 14.01 9.88 5.44
CA GLU A 96 15.04 10.71 4.81
C GLU A 96 14.72 11.04 3.36
N GLN A 97 14.25 10.06 2.59
CA GLN A 97 13.87 10.26 1.19
C GLN A 97 12.68 11.22 1.08
N VAL A 98 11.69 11.07 1.96
CA VAL A 98 10.52 11.95 2.01
C VAL A 98 10.93 13.37 2.36
N LEU A 99 11.65 13.58 3.48
CA LEU A 99 12.05 14.92 3.94
C LEU A 99 13.04 15.62 3.00
N ALA A 100 13.80 14.88 2.19
CA ALA A 100 14.67 15.47 1.17
C ALA A 100 13.89 16.17 0.04
N ARG A 101 12.67 15.70 -0.25
CA ARG A 101 11.77 16.22 -1.30
C ARG A 101 10.66 17.11 -0.73
N TRP A 102 10.14 16.77 0.44
CA TRP A 102 9.10 17.49 1.17
C TRP A 102 9.66 18.66 1.99
N ARG A 103 10.24 19.65 1.29
CA ARG A 103 10.88 20.87 1.84
C ARG A 103 9.95 21.77 2.65
N GLY A 104 8.66 21.74 2.36
CA GLY A 104 7.63 22.48 3.05
C GLY A 104 7.27 21.91 4.42
N CYS A 105 7.74 20.71 4.75
CA CYS A 105 7.49 20.06 6.04
C CYS A 105 8.01 20.90 7.21
N THR A 106 7.15 21.18 8.18
CA THR A 106 7.51 21.85 9.43
C THR A 106 7.55 20.89 10.61
N GLN A 107 6.86 19.75 10.52
CA GLN A 107 6.83 18.76 11.59
C GLN A 107 6.53 17.35 11.05
N TYR A 108 7.43 16.39 11.28
CA TYR A 108 7.26 15.00 10.89
C TYR A 108 7.48 14.07 12.07
N HIS A 109 6.40 13.48 12.56
CA HIS A 109 6.39 12.57 13.70
C HIS A 109 6.90 11.20 13.27
N LEU A 110 8.08 10.83 13.76
CA LEU A 110 8.73 9.55 13.52
C LEU A 110 8.39 8.61 14.68
N VAL A 111 7.45 7.70 14.46
CA VAL A 111 6.92 6.80 15.49
C VAL A 111 7.40 5.38 15.24
N ASP A 112 8.16 4.84 16.18
CA ASP A 112 8.60 3.46 16.16
C ASP A 112 8.89 2.98 17.58
N VAL A 113 8.79 1.69 17.83
CA VAL A 113 9.11 1.14 19.16
C VAL A 113 10.63 1.07 19.36
N TRP A 114 11.40 0.87 18.28
CA TRP A 114 12.84 0.58 18.30
C TRP A 114 13.22 -0.40 19.43
N ALA A 115 12.46 -1.49 19.57
CA ALA A 115 12.76 -2.55 20.52
C ALA A 115 12.12 -3.85 20.04
N HIS A 116 12.69 -4.97 20.46
CA HIS A 116 12.18 -6.29 20.15
C HIS A 116 10.76 -6.48 20.70
N GLN A 117 9.89 -7.06 19.89
CA GLN A 117 8.48 -7.25 20.17
C GLN A 117 8.19 -8.74 20.43
N GLN A 118 7.77 -9.06 21.66
CA GLN A 118 7.60 -10.45 22.10
C GLN A 118 6.27 -11.08 21.64
N ILE A 119 5.23 -10.27 21.39
CA ILE A 119 3.86 -10.78 21.18
C ILE A 119 3.57 -10.97 19.68
N ASN A 120 3.54 -12.23 19.25
CA ASN A 120 3.00 -12.66 17.95
C ASN A 120 3.49 -11.78 16.78
N TYR A 121 4.77 -11.44 16.78
CA TYR A 121 5.40 -10.60 15.76
C TYR A 121 6.57 -11.31 15.13
N GLN A 122 6.25 -12.27 14.27
CA GLN A 122 7.22 -13.11 13.58
C GLN A 122 7.51 -12.50 12.21
N VAL A 123 8.39 -11.51 12.19
CA VAL A 123 8.88 -10.84 10.96
C VAL A 123 10.37 -10.59 11.06
N GLY A 124 11.08 -10.59 9.93
CA GLY A 124 12.54 -10.43 9.90
C GLY A 124 13.04 -9.07 10.41
N SER A 125 12.19 -8.05 10.48
CA SER A 125 12.49 -6.73 11.03
C SER A 125 12.44 -6.67 12.56
N ASN A 126 11.88 -7.69 13.24
CA ASN A 126 11.79 -7.78 14.70
C ASN A 126 13.08 -8.37 15.30
N VAL A 127 14.16 -7.60 15.20
CA VAL A 127 15.52 -7.97 15.61
C VAL A 127 15.71 -7.79 17.12
N ASP A 128 16.90 -8.11 17.65
CA ASP A 128 17.20 -7.87 19.06
C ASP A 128 17.28 -6.37 19.42
N ASP A 129 17.20 -6.06 20.72
CA ASP A 129 17.22 -4.68 21.21
C ASP A 129 18.52 -3.94 20.88
N LYS A 130 19.65 -4.66 20.79
CA LYS A 130 20.93 -4.05 20.42
C LYS A 130 20.84 -3.51 18.98
N THR A 131 20.37 -4.31 18.06
CA THR A 131 20.19 -3.95 16.65
C THR A 131 19.13 -2.87 16.49
N HIS A 132 18.03 -2.93 17.24
CA HIS A 132 17.04 -1.85 17.24
C HIS A 132 17.59 -0.51 17.76
N ASN A 133 18.46 -0.53 18.79
CA ASN A 133 19.15 0.69 19.25
C ASN A 133 20.08 1.24 18.15
N GLU A 134 20.77 0.38 17.39
CA GLU A 134 21.57 0.80 16.23
C GLU A 134 20.69 1.47 15.15
N TYR A 135 19.49 0.93 14.89
CA TYR A 135 18.53 1.54 13.96
C TYR A 135 18.03 2.92 14.42
N LEU A 136 17.80 3.10 15.73
CA LEU A 136 17.44 4.40 16.29
C LEU A 136 18.58 5.42 16.12
N GLU A 137 19.82 5.04 16.43
CA GLU A 137 20.97 5.94 16.26
C GLU A 137 21.23 6.25 14.78
N GLU A 138 21.07 5.28 13.89
CA GLU A 138 21.12 5.50 12.44
C GLU A 138 20.04 6.50 11.99
N THR A 139 18.81 6.33 12.48
CA THR A 139 17.70 7.24 12.17
C THR A 139 18.00 8.65 12.66
N LYS A 140 18.48 8.83 13.89
CA LYS A 140 18.89 10.13 14.43
C LYS A 140 19.96 10.79 13.55
N ALA A 141 20.96 10.03 13.13
CA ALA A 141 22.03 10.54 12.26
C ALA A 141 21.48 11.01 10.89
N ARG A 142 20.57 10.24 10.27
CA ARG A 142 19.89 10.65 9.02
C ARG A 142 19.05 11.91 9.21
N MET A 143 18.36 12.01 10.35
CA MET A 143 17.46 13.11 10.68
C MET A 143 18.15 14.38 11.17
N ALA A 144 19.45 14.34 11.49
CA ALA A 144 20.20 15.49 12.03
C ALA A 144 20.15 16.74 11.14
N LYS A 145 19.93 16.58 9.82
CA LYS A 145 19.79 17.67 8.84
C LYS A 145 18.34 18.16 8.64
N PHE A 146 17.37 17.54 9.30
CA PHE A 146 15.95 17.84 9.14
C PHE A 146 15.33 18.29 10.48
N PRO A 147 15.28 19.61 10.76
CA PRO A 147 14.74 20.12 12.02
C PRO A 147 13.24 19.82 12.22
N ALA A 148 12.53 19.42 11.15
CA ALA A 148 11.13 19.00 11.23
C ALA A 148 10.93 17.65 11.95
N ALA A 149 11.97 16.82 12.09
CA ALA A 149 11.82 15.47 12.65
C ALA A 149 11.53 15.49 14.17
N VAL A 150 10.45 14.81 14.57
CA VAL A 150 10.03 14.65 15.98
C VAL A 150 9.93 13.17 16.32
N PHE A 151 10.76 12.70 17.25
CA PHE A 151 10.87 11.28 17.57
C PHE A 151 9.89 10.83 18.65
N HIS A 152 9.25 9.68 18.43
CA HIS A 152 8.39 8.99 19.39
C HIS A 152 8.82 7.53 19.49
N ARG A 153 9.64 7.20 20.51
CA ARG A 153 10.02 5.81 20.80
C ARG A 153 8.95 5.12 21.64
N MET A 154 7.89 4.67 20.99
CA MET A 154 6.71 4.06 21.63
C MET A 154 5.83 3.34 20.60
N TYR A 155 4.79 2.65 21.07
CA TYR A 155 3.77 2.11 20.20
C TYR A 155 3.00 3.23 19.48
N THR A 156 2.58 2.95 18.25
CA THR A 156 1.72 3.82 17.44
C THR A 156 0.44 4.20 18.20
N SER A 157 -0.13 3.27 18.96
CA SER A 157 -1.30 3.50 19.80
C SER A 157 -1.09 4.52 20.92
N ASP A 158 0.13 4.63 21.43
CA ASP A 158 0.47 5.62 22.46
C ASP A 158 0.80 6.97 21.84
N ALA A 159 1.55 6.99 20.73
CA ALA A 159 1.84 8.21 20.00
C ALA A 159 0.57 8.90 19.48
N ALA A 160 -0.44 8.12 19.03
CA ALA A 160 -1.73 8.66 18.61
C ALA A 160 -2.43 9.50 19.70
N LYS A 161 -2.20 9.22 20.99
CA LYS A 161 -2.77 9.98 22.12
C LYS A 161 -2.11 11.36 22.29
N LEU A 162 -0.89 11.51 21.80
CA LEU A 162 -0.11 12.74 21.88
C LEU A 162 -0.34 13.68 20.67
N ILE A 163 -0.96 13.16 19.61
CA ILE A 163 -1.23 13.88 18.38
C ILE A 163 -2.70 14.37 18.41
N PRO A 164 -2.96 15.69 18.28
CA PRO A 164 -4.32 16.21 18.21
C PRO A 164 -5.09 15.73 16.97
N ASP A 165 -6.41 15.70 17.08
CA ASP A 165 -7.27 15.41 15.93
C ASP A 165 -7.19 16.54 14.91
N GLY A 166 -7.20 16.20 13.62
CA GLY A 166 -7.13 17.15 12.51
C GLY A 166 -5.82 17.96 12.42
N SER A 167 -4.75 17.57 13.11
CA SER A 167 -3.49 18.31 13.10
C SER A 167 -2.46 17.84 12.07
N LEU A 168 -2.67 16.68 11.43
CA LEU A 168 -1.77 16.12 10.44
C LEU A 168 -2.27 16.37 9.01
N ASP A 169 -1.38 16.75 8.09
CA ASP A 169 -1.62 16.73 6.65
C ASP A 169 -1.39 15.34 6.04
N PHE A 170 -0.51 14.55 6.67
CA PHE A 170 -0.02 13.28 6.14
C PHE A 170 0.14 12.20 7.22
N VAL A 171 -0.22 10.96 6.89
CA VAL A 171 0.10 9.77 7.71
C VAL A 171 0.61 8.67 6.80
N TYR A 172 1.72 8.03 7.15
CA TYR A 172 2.28 6.86 6.49
C TYR A 172 2.30 5.66 7.45
N VAL A 173 1.54 4.61 7.14
CA VAL A 173 1.41 3.40 7.97
C VAL A 173 2.33 2.28 7.47
N ASP A 174 3.32 1.88 8.28
CA ASP A 174 4.29 0.82 7.99
C ASP A 174 4.80 0.12 9.28
N ALA A 175 3.97 0.09 10.34
CA ALA A 175 4.38 -0.45 11.64
C ALA A 175 4.25 -1.97 11.70
N ARG A 176 3.02 -2.49 11.86
CA ARG A 176 2.73 -3.93 11.80
C ARG A 176 2.08 -4.30 10.47
N HIS A 177 2.56 -5.38 9.87
CA HIS A 177 2.09 -5.87 8.57
C HIS A 177 0.93 -6.86 8.64
N ASP A 178 0.44 -7.19 9.84
CA ASP A 178 -0.79 -7.98 10.00
C ASP A 178 -2.06 -7.12 9.90
N TYR A 179 -3.18 -7.79 9.67
CA TYR A 179 -4.48 -7.13 9.50
C TYR A 179 -4.85 -6.29 10.72
N CYS A 180 -4.68 -6.81 11.93
CA CYS A 180 -5.19 -6.17 13.14
C CYS A 180 -4.38 -4.92 13.48
N GLY A 181 -3.04 -5.00 13.40
CA GLY A 181 -2.16 -3.87 13.61
C GLY A 181 -2.38 -2.76 12.58
N SER A 182 -2.39 -3.11 11.28
CA SER A 182 -2.66 -2.13 10.21
C SER A 182 -4.05 -1.50 10.35
N ARG A 183 -5.09 -2.29 10.66
CA ARG A 183 -6.45 -1.78 10.89
C ARG A 183 -6.50 -0.83 12.08
N GLN A 184 -5.82 -1.15 13.19
CA GLN A 184 -5.74 -0.30 14.37
C GLN A 184 -5.09 1.05 14.05
N ASP A 185 -3.95 1.05 13.36
CA ASP A 185 -3.25 2.28 12.98
C ASP A 185 -4.10 3.16 12.06
N LEU A 186 -4.77 2.56 11.07
CA LEU A 186 -5.73 3.26 10.22
C LEU A 186 -6.84 3.93 11.04
N GLU A 187 -7.38 3.28 12.07
CA GLU A 187 -8.44 3.86 12.91
C GLU A 187 -7.95 4.96 13.82
N LEU A 188 -6.80 4.76 14.46
CA LEU A 188 -6.26 5.70 15.44
C LEU A 188 -5.76 6.98 14.77
N TYR A 189 -5.23 6.88 13.54
CA TYR A 189 -4.65 8.01 12.83
C TYR A 189 -5.61 8.68 11.84
N TRP A 190 -6.71 8.04 11.43
CA TRP A 190 -7.74 8.69 10.63
C TRP A 190 -8.31 9.99 11.24
N PRO A 191 -8.65 10.09 12.54
CA PRO A 191 -9.11 11.34 13.14
C PRO A 191 -7.99 12.39 13.24
N LYS A 192 -6.72 11.98 13.29
CA LYS A 192 -5.54 12.86 13.36
C LYS A 192 -5.29 13.61 12.06
N LEU A 193 -5.66 12.99 10.95
CA LEU A 193 -5.58 13.57 9.62
C LEU A 193 -6.65 14.65 9.44
N ARG A 194 -6.27 15.83 8.95
CA ARG A 194 -7.23 16.89 8.63
C ARG A 194 -8.07 16.54 7.39
N PRO A 195 -9.24 17.19 7.18
CA PRO A 195 -9.93 17.12 5.90
C PRO A 195 -9.00 17.53 4.74
N GLY A 196 -9.04 16.76 3.65
CA GLY A 196 -8.11 16.91 2.51
C GLY A 196 -6.69 16.40 2.76
N GLY A 197 -6.39 15.80 3.91
CA GLY A 197 -5.09 15.17 4.18
C GLY A 197 -4.92 13.83 3.44
N LEU A 198 -3.67 13.40 3.33
CA LEU A 198 -3.28 12.15 2.67
C LEU A 198 -2.95 11.08 3.72
N LEU A 199 -3.69 9.96 3.68
CA LEU A 199 -3.27 8.74 4.37
C LEU A 199 -2.59 7.82 3.36
N ALA A 200 -1.45 7.28 3.70
CA ALA A 200 -0.74 6.30 2.89
C ALA A 200 -0.15 5.19 3.78
N GLY A 201 0.41 4.17 3.16
CA GLY A 201 1.14 3.12 3.87
C GLY A 201 1.81 2.15 2.92
N HIS A 202 2.70 1.34 3.46
CA HIS A 202 3.50 0.38 2.70
C HIS A 202 2.83 -1.00 2.64
N ASP A 203 3.46 -1.95 1.95
CA ASP A 203 3.10 -3.37 1.97
C ASP A 203 1.63 -3.67 1.69
N PHE A 204 1.02 -3.01 0.69
CA PHE A 204 -0.35 -3.23 0.23
C PHE A 204 -0.55 -4.61 -0.42
N ALA A 205 -0.43 -5.64 0.40
CA ALA A 205 -0.37 -7.05 0.07
C ALA A 205 -1.21 -7.86 1.05
N ARG A 206 -1.60 -9.08 0.64
CA ARG A 206 -2.19 -10.07 1.56
C ARG A 206 -1.09 -10.93 2.17
N ALA A 207 -1.42 -11.70 3.21
CA ALA A 207 -0.43 -12.53 3.90
C ALA A 207 0.27 -13.53 2.97
N ALA A 208 -0.44 -14.03 1.94
CA ALA A 208 0.11 -14.95 0.94
C ALA A 208 1.19 -14.32 0.04
N ASP A 209 1.21 -12.99 -0.06
CA ASP A 209 2.18 -12.24 -0.87
C ASP A 209 3.40 -11.78 -0.03
N GLY A 210 3.34 -11.96 1.29
CA GLY A 210 4.35 -11.49 2.24
C GLY A 210 5.70 -12.22 2.16
N PRO A 211 6.72 -11.72 2.87
CA PRO A 211 8.06 -12.26 2.85
C PRO A 211 8.11 -13.69 3.41
N LYS A 212 8.91 -14.54 2.76
CA LYS A 212 9.20 -15.89 3.24
C LYS A 212 9.89 -15.82 4.62
N GLY A 213 9.34 -16.51 5.60
CA GLY A 213 9.88 -16.53 6.98
C GLY A 213 9.22 -15.55 7.95
N GLY A 214 8.23 -14.76 7.49
CA GLY A 214 7.33 -14.01 8.36
C GLY A 214 5.90 -14.58 8.35
N ASN A 215 5.10 -14.22 9.36
CA ASN A 215 3.68 -14.56 9.40
C ASN A 215 2.80 -13.30 9.49
N TRP A 216 2.50 -12.70 8.34
CA TRP A 216 1.62 -11.53 8.22
C TRP A 216 0.13 -11.85 8.42
N SER A 217 -0.23 -13.12 8.60
CA SER A 217 -1.61 -13.48 8.95
C SER A 217 -1.88 -13.46 10.45
N LEU A 218 -0.84 -13.48 11.29
CA LEU A 218 -0.97 -13.60 12.73
C LEU A 218 -1.06 -12.22 13.40
N CYS A 219 -2.21 -11.91 13.98
CA CYS A 219 -2.42 -10.72 14.77
C CYS A 219 -1.77 -10.81 16.15
N ALA A 220 -1.54 -9.65 16.78
CA ALA A 220 -0.93 -9.57 18.10
C ALA A 220 -1.72 -10.36 19.17
N ASP A 221 -3.06 -10.35 19.09
CA ASP A 221 -3.94 -11.10 19.99
C ASP A 221 -3.98 -12.62 19.73
N GLY A 222 -3.21 -13.10 18.75
CA GLY A 222 -3.14 -14.51 18.36
C GLY A 222 -4.21 -14.95 17.35
N THR A 223 -5.11 -14.05 16.94
CA THR A 223 -6.06 -14.35 15.85
C THR A 223 -5.34 -14.41 14.51
N VAL A 224 -5.93 -15.13 13.56
CA VAL A 224 -5.37 -15.29 12.21
C VAL A 224 -6.29 -14.65 11.20
N ASN A 225 -5.77 -13.71 10.41
CA ASN A 225 -6.46 -13.08 9.32
C ASN A 225 -5.53 -12.96 8.09
N PRO A 226 -5.81 -13.69 6.98
CA PRO A 226 -4.96 -13.70 5.80
C PRO A 226 -5.01 -12.38 4.99
N GLY A 227 -5.91 -11.46 5.33
CA GLY A 227 -6.06 -10.17 4.67
C GLY A 227 -4.81 -9.28 4.79
N ALA A 228 -4.05 -9.40 5.89
CA ALA A 228 -2.90 -8.54 6.20
C ALA A 228 -3.22 -7.04 5.96
N VAL A 229 -2.24 -6.24 5.56
CA VAL A 229 -2.40 -4.81 5.26
C VAL A 229 -3.48 -4.57 4.20
N ARG A 230 -3.45 -5.31 3.08
CA ARG A 230 -4.41 -5.06 1.98
C ARG A 230 -5.85 -5.25 2.42
N GLY A 231 -6.14 -6.31 3.17
CA GLY A 231 -7.48 -6.56 3.72
C GLY A 231 -7.91 -5.47 4.69
N ALA A 232 -7.01 -5.03 5.58
CA ALA A 232 -7.30 -3.96 6.55
C ALA A 232 -7.68 -2.65 5.84
N VAL A 233 -6.93 -2.30 4.79
CA VAL A 233 -7.16 -1.12 3.97
C VAL A 233 -8.46 -1.24 3.16
N GLU A 234 -8.68 -2.37 2.47
CA GLU A 234 -9.90 -2.61 1.68
C GLU A 234 -11.17 -2.50 2.54
N ASP A 235 -11.15 -3.05 3.76
CA ASP A 235 -12.29 -2.97 4.67
C ASP A 235 -12.45 -1.57 5.29
N PHE A 236 -11.35 -0.88 5.60
CA PHE A 236 -11.36 0.49 6.08
C PHE A 236 -12.00 1.44 5.07
N VAL A 237 -11.60 1.38 3.79
CA VAL A 237 -12.14 2.28 2.75
C VAL A 237 -13.58 1.93 2.40
N ARG A 238 -13.91 0.64 2.32
CA ARG A 238 -15.29 0.17 2.07
C ARG A 238 -16.24 0.64 3.16
N GLY A 239 -15.83 0.57 4.43
CA GLY A 239 -16.62 1.04 5.57
C GLY A 239 -16.87 2.55 5.57
N LYS A 240 -16.18 3.31 4.72
CA LYS A 240 -16.28 4.78 4.61
C LYS A 240 -16.71 5.28 3.23
N GLY A 241 -16.90 4.39 2.26
CA GLY A 241 -17.15 4.78 0.86
C GLY A 241 -16.00 5.57 0.22
N LEU A 242 -14.76 5.22 0.57
CA LEU A 242 -13.55 5.88 0.06
C LEU A 242 -12.92 5.06 -1.07
N ASP A 243 -12.13 5.75 -1.91
CA ASP A 243 -11.26 5.13 -2.90
C ASP A 243 -9.85 4.95 -2.33
N VAL A 244 -9.15 3.94 -2.84
CA VAL A 244 -7.72 3.69 -2.59
C VAL A 244 -6.98 3.55 -3.91
N VAL A 245 -5.80 4.16 -4.00
CA VAL A 245 -4.86 3.95 -5.11
C VAL A 245 -3.58 3.31 -4.58
N ALA A 246 -2.85 2.59 -5.42
CA ALA A 246 -1.59 1.96 -5.06
C ALA A 246 -0.49 2.28 -6.07
N THR A 247 0.76 2.27 -5.64
CA THR A 247 1.92 2.53 -6.50
C THR A 247 1.99 1.54 -7.67
N LEU A 248 2.50 2.00 -8.81
CA LEU A 248 2.48 1.24 -10.06
C LEU A 248 3.72 0.34 -10.26
N ARG A 249 4.87 0.73 -9.70
CA ARG A 249 6.18 0.12 -9.98
C ARG A 249 7.02 -0.14 -8.73
N ASP A 250 6.43 0.04 -7.56
CA ASP A 250 7.11 -0.27 -6.32
C ASP A 250 7.30 -1.78 -6.17
N ARG A 251 8.42 -2.16 -5.56
CA ARG A 251 8.71 -3.57 -5.26
C ARG A 251 7.66 -4.13 -4.30
N TRP A 252 7.28 -3.32 -3.31
CA TRP A 252 6.21 -3.60 -2.36
C TRP A 252 5.21 -2.45 -2.48
N PRO A 253 4.01 -2.68 -3.03
CA PRO A 253 3.09 -1.60 -3.35
C PRO A 253 2.73 -0.78 -2.11
N SER A 254 2.84 0.55 -2.18
CA SER A 254 2.27 1.46 -1.19
C SER A 254 0.88 1.88 -1.62
N TYR A 255 -0.01 2.08 -0.66
CA TYR A 255 -1.37 2.57 -0.90
C TYR A 255 -1.53 4.02 -0.45
N MET A 256 -2.52 4.71 -1.00
CA MET A 256 -2.88 6.09 -0.69
C MET A 256 -4.41 6.27 -0.71
N ILE A 257 -4.90 7.06 0.24
CA ILE A 257 -6.30 7.38 0.47
C ILE A 257 -6.38 8.88 0.77
N MET A 258 -7.18 9.62 0.01
CA MET A 258 -7.49 11.01 0.37
C MET A 258 -8.62 11.05 1.38
N LYS A 259 -8.39 11.78 2.47
CA LYS A 259 -9.48 12.18 3.34
C LYS A 259 -10.33 13.25 2.62
N PRO A 260 -11.66 13.09 2.55
CA PRO A 260 -12.52 14.11 1.96
C PRO A 260 -12.39 15.45 2.70
N LEU A 261 -12.87 16.55 2.09
CA LEU A 261 -12.79 17.91 2.65
C LEU A 261 -13.77 18.16 3.82
N CYS A 262 -14.45 17.12 4.24
CA CYS A 262 -15.40 16.99 5.33
C CYS A 262 -15.36 15.51 5.78
#